data_AF-A0ABD0BIA4-F1
#
_entry.id   AF-A0ABD0BIA4-F1
#
_cell.length_a   1.000
_cell.length_b   1.000
_cell.length_c   1.000
_cell.angle_alpha   90.00
_cell.angle_beta   90.00
_cell.angle_gamma   90.00
#
_symmetry.space_group_name_H-M   'P 1'
#
loop_
_entity.id
_entity.type
_entity.pdbx_description
1 polymer ?
#
loop_
_entity_poly.entity_id
_entity_poly.type
_entity_poly.pdbx_seq_one_letter_code
_entity_poly.pdbx_strand_id
1 'polypeptide(L)'
;MGGAVSNVAGPNWMLIGDAAACVNPLNGEGIDYGMETAALAVSLLGTDKDLSHAWPELLRSTYGEAFMLARTAARLLTYPQFLPIAGPLALRKPLGNAIMPAAARLMGNLVSDSDRDLVARLWRCAGVGVSRWRRDSPLWS
;
A
#
# COMPACT_ATOMS: atom_id res chain seq x y z
N MET A 1 -5.91 -0.84 8.84
CA MET A 1 -6.60 -1.76 7.95
C MET A 1 -5.72 -1.99 6.73
N GLY A 2 -4.77 -2.92 6.86
CA GLY A 2 -3.74 -3.17 5.84
C GLY A 2 -2.66 -4.07 6.41
N GLY A 3 -2.81 -5.37 6.16
CA GLY A 3 -1.78 -6.40 6.31
C GLY A 3 -1.18 -6.52 7.71
N ALA A 4 -1.90 -7.17 8.62
CA ALA A 4 -1.20 -7.94 9.63
C ALA A 4 -0.65 -9.18 8.90
N VAL A 5 0.47 -9.04 8.17
CA VAL A 5 1.10 -10.16 7.44
C VAL A 5 1.72 -11.18 8.41
N SER A 6 1.68 -10.88 9.71
CA SER A 6 2.05 -11.76 10.81
C SER A 6 0.83 -12.52 11.34
N ASN A 7 0.98 -13.80 11.64
CA ASN A 7 -0.07 -14.69 12.17
C ASN A 7 -1.26 -14.93 11.21
N VAL A 8 -1.04 -14.88 9.90
CA VAL A 8 -2.06 -15.18 8.87
C VAL A 8 -1.98 -16.60 8.32
N ALA A 9 -1.09 -17.43 8.85
CA ALA A 9 -1.02 -18.86 8.55
C ALA A 9 -0.44 -19.65 9.72
N GLY A 10 -0.69 -20.96 9.69
CA GLY A 10 -0.06 -21.96 10.52
C GLY A 10 0.25 -23.22 9.71
N PRO A 11 0.59 -24.34 10.36
CA PRO A 11 1.13 -25.53 9.69
C PRO A 11 0.25 -26.11 8.58
N ASN A 12 -1.07 -25.93 8.68
CA ASN A 12 -2.06 -26.51 7.77
C ASN A 12 -3.22 -25.56 7.45
N TRP A 13 -3.09 -24.27 7.77
CA TRP A 13 -4.14 -23.28 7.53
C TRP A 13 -3.55 -21.94 7.10
N MET A 14 -4.33 -21.17 6.36
CA MET A 14 -4.01 -19.82 5.95
C MET A 14 -5.29 -18.98 5.93
N LEU A 15 -5.17 -17.70 6.25
CA LEU A 15 -6.25 -16.71 6.12
C LEU A 15 -6.10 -15.98 4.79
N ILE A 16 -7.23 -15.68 4.16
CA ILE A 16 -7.32 -14.98 2.88
C ILE A 16 -8.29 -13.80 2.98
N GLY A 17 -8.22 -12.87 2.04
CA GLY A 17 -9.10 -11.69 1.96
C GLY A 17 -9.13 -10.87 3.26
N ASP A 18 -10.31 -10.43 3.65
CA ASP A 18 -10.54 -9.60 4.84
C ASP A 18 -10.05 -10.27 6.13
N ALA A 19 -10.11 -11.60 6.22
CA ALA A 19 -9.61 -12.35 7.38
C ALA A 19 -8.09 -12.22 7.55
N ALA A 20 -7.35 -12.00 6.46
CA ALA A 20 -5.91 -11.69 6.46
C ALA A 20 -5.62 -10.18 6.46
N ALA A 21 -6.65 -9.33 6.57
CA ALA A 21 -6.55 -7.88 6.38
C ALA A 21 -5.99 -7.47 5.00
N CYS A 22 -6.25 -8.29 3.97
CA CYS A 22 -6.00 -7.99 2.58
C CYS A 22 -7.14 -7.12 2.04
N VAL A 23 -7.05 -5.82 2.31
CA VAL A 23 -8.00 -4.81 1.86
C VAL A 23 -7.26 -3.64 1.26
N ASN A 24 -7.85 -3.00 0.25
CA ASN A 24 -7.32 -1.76 -0.28
C ASN A 24 -7.43 -0.65 0.78
N PRO A 25 -6.33 -0.03 1.23
CA PRO A 25 -6.37 1.00 2.26
C PRO A 25 -6.94 2.34 1.80
N LEU A 26 -7.20 2.53 0.50
CA LEU A 26 -7.71 3.80 -0.06
C LEU A 26 -9.22 3.78 -0.28
N ASN A 27 -9.73 2.75 -0.95
CA ASN A 27 -11.17 2.62 -1.25
C ASN A 27 -11.89 1.63 -0.31
N GLY A 28 -11.15 0.84 0.50
CA GLY A 28 -11.73 -0.15 1.40
C GLY A 28 -12.25 -1.41 0.71
N GLU A 29 -11.94 -1.62 -0.57
CA GLU A 29 -12.39 -2.78 -1.33
C GLU A 29 -11.64 -4.05 -0.91
N GLY A 30 -12.39 -5.09 -0.55
CA GLY A 30 -11.87 -6.40 -0.16
C GLY A 30 -12.20 -7.53 -1.14
N ILE A 31 -13.12 -7.31 -2.10
CA ILE A 31 -13.62 -8.36 -3.01
C ILE A 31 -12.51 -8.84 -3.96
N ASP A 32 -11.87 -7.92 -4.67
CA ASP A 32 -10.75 -8.22 -5.57
C ASP A 32 -9.61 -8.91 -4.83
N TYR A 33 -9.21 -8.36 -3.68
CA TYR A 33 -8.16 -8.94 -2.84
C TYR A 33 -8.54 -10.32 -2.30
N GLY A 34 -9.82 -10.57 -1.99
CA GLY A 34 -10.33 -11.87 -1.61
C GLY A 34 -10.17 -12.91 -2.71
N MET A 35 -10.53 -12.56 -3.95
CA MET A 35 -10.38 -13.44 -5.11
C MET A 35 -8.92 -13.69 -5.47
N GLU A 36 -8.09 -12.64 -5.45
CA GLU A 36 -6.66 -12.73 -5.77
C GLU A 36 -5.90 -13.56 -4.73
N THR A 37 -6.15 -13.32 -3.43
CA THR A 37 -5.54 -14.12 -2.36
C THR A 37 -6.04 -15.55 -2.34
N ALA A 38 -7.28 -15.82 -2.74
CA ALA A 38 -7.77 -17.20 -2.92
C ALA A 38 -6.99 -17.93 -4.03
N ALA A 39 -6.73 -17.28 -5.17
CA ALA A 39 -5.95 -17.86 -6.25
C ALA A 39 -4.50 -18.15 -5.82
N LEU A 40 -3.87 -17.21 -5.09
CA LEU A 40 -2.53 -17.40 -4.52
C LEU A 40 -2.49 -18.54 -3.49
N ALA A 41 -3.50 -18.62 -2.62
CA ALA A 41 -3.63 -19.70 -1.64
C ALA A 41 -3.68 -21.07 -2.32
N VAL A 42 -4.50 -21.22 -3.37
CA VAL A 42 -4.59 -22.46 -4.15
C VAL A 42 -3.25 -22.82 -4.78
N SER A 43 -2.46 -21.85 -5.25
CA SER A 43 -1.14 -22.11 -5.83
C SER A 43 -0.12 -22.71 -4.85
N LEU A 44 -0.35 -22.55 -3.55
CA LEU A 44 0.48 -23.14 -2.49
C LEU A 44 -0.04 -24.50 -2.02
N LEU A 45 -1.31 -24.84 -2.28
CA LEU A 45 -1.87 -26.14 -1.91
C LEU A 45 -1.16 -27.26 -2.70
N GLY A 46 -0.77 -28.33 -1.99
CA GLY A 46 -0.04 -29.44 -2.61
C GLY A 46 1.45 -29.21 -2.79
N THR A 47 1.98 -28.08 -2.31
CA THR A 47 3.44 -27.90 -2.14
C THR A 47 3.87 -28.40 -0.76
N ASP A 48 5.03 -29.08 -0.66
CA ASP A 48 5.63 -29.51 0.63
C ASP A 48 6.21 -28.33 1.45
N LYS A 49 5.72 -27.11 1.21
CA LYS A 49 6.18 -25.91 1.90
C LYS A 49 5.41 -25.72 3.21
N ASP A 50 6.11 -25.30 4.26
CA ASP A 50 5.45 -24.86 5.49
C ASP A 50 4.68 -23.55 5.25
N LEU A 51 3.36 -23.65 5.29
CA LEU A 51 2.44 -22.55 5.06
C LEU A 51 2.62 -21.41 6.08
N SER A 52 3.07 -21.73 7.30
CA SER A 52 3.34 -20.75 8.37
C SER A 52 4.36 -19.69 7.94
N HIS A 53 5.25 -20.03 7.01
CA HIS A 53 6.27 -19.14 6.47
C HIS A 53 6.01 -18.75 5.01
N ALA A 54 5.62 -19.73 4.18
CA ALA A 54 5.43 -19.51 2.75
C ALA A 54 4.29 -18.51 2.46
N TRP A 55 3.21 -18.56 3.24
CA TRP A 55 2.06 -17.67 3.02
C TRP A 55 2.36 -16.20 3.39
N PRO A 56 2.88 -15.89 4.59
CA PRO A 56 3.33 -14.53 4.92
C PRO A 56 4.35 -13.96 3.95
N GLU A 57 5.31 -14.78 3.50
CA GLU A 57 6.34 -14.33 2.56
C GLU A 57 5.74 -14.01 1.20
N LEU A 58 4.86 -14.87 0.67
CA LEU A 58 4.17 -14.61 -0.58
C LEU A 58 3.35 -13.31 -0.51
N LEU A 59 2.51 -13.15 0.52
CA LEU A 59 1.74 -11.92 0.72
C LEU A 59 2.62 -10.68 0.84
N ARG A 60 3.76 -10.78 1.53
CA ARG A 60 4.71 -9.68 1.67
C ARG A 60 5.40 -9.35 0.35
N SER A 61 5.75 -10.35 -0.45
CA SER A 61 6.36 -10.15 -1.77
C SER A 61 5.38 -9.51 -2.76
N THR A 62 4.11 -9.91 -2.74
CA THR A 62 3.07 -9.43 -3.66
C THR A 62 2.53 -8.06 -3.27
N TYR A 63 2.26 -7.83 -1.97
CA TYR A 63 1.54 -6.64 -1.51
C TYR A 63 2.36 -5.71 -0.60
N GLY A 64 3.51 -6.17 -0.10
CA GLY A 64 4.26 -5.48 0.96
C GLY A 64 4.61 -4.04 0.59
N GLU A 65 5.18 -3.79 -0.59
CA GLU A 65 5.54 -2.44 -1.02
C GLU A 65 4.30 -1.54 -1.17
N ALA A 66 3.26 -2.03 -1.83
CA ALA A 66 2.05 -1.25 -2.08
C ALA A 66 1.27 -0.93 -0.80
N PHE A 67 1.12 -1.89 0.11
CA PHE A 67 0.44 -1.66 1.39
C PHE A 67 1.25 -0.73 2.30
N MET A 68 2.58 -0.82 2.29
CA MET A 68 3.45 0.12 2.99
C MET A 68 3.28 1.55 2.48
N LEU A 69 3.31 1.72 1.15
CA LEU A 69 3.12 3.01 0.50
C LEU A 69 1.74 3.58 0.81
N ALA A 70 0.70 2.80 0.61
CA ALA A 70 -0.67 3.26 0.78
C ALA A 70 -1.01 3.55 2.26
N ARG A 71 -0.46 2.79 3.22
CA ARG A 71 -0.56 3.13 4.66
C ARG A 71 0.16 4.44 5.01
N THR A 72 1.31 4.69 4.38
CA THR A 72 2.06 5.93 4.58
C THR A 72 1.31 7.12 4.02
N ALA A 73 0.75 6.99 2.81
CA ALA A 73 -0.10 8.01 2.20
C ALA A 73 -1.38 8.26 3.01
N ALA A 74 -2.06 7.20 3.47
CA ALA A 74 -3.25 7.32 4.31
C ALA A 74 -2.95 8.10 5.60
N ARG A 75 -1.87 7.76 6.31
CA ARG A 75 -1.43 8.49 7.51
C ARG A 75 -1.16 9.97 7.23
N LEU A 76 -0.53 10.27 6.09
CA LEU A 76 -0.24 11.64 5.69
C LEU A 76 -1.55 12.42 5.44
N LEU A 77 -2.51 11.81 4.75
CA LEU A 77 -3.81 12.41 4.45
C LEU A 77 -4.67 12.62 5.70
N THR A 78 -4.53 11.77 6.72
CA THR A 78 -5.24 11.93 7.99
C THR A 78 -4.58 12.98 8.91
N TYR A 79 -3.39 13.50 8.57
CA TYR A 79 -2.75 14.52 9.37
C TYR A 79 -3.50 15.86 9.23
N PRO A 80 -4.01 16.45 10.32
CA PRO A 80 -4.97 17.56 10.26
C PRO A 80 -4.41 18.81 9.58
N GLN A 81 -3.09 19.01 9.62
CA GLN A 81 -2.43 20.16 9.00
C GLN A 81 -2.03 19.90 7.54
N PHE A 82 -2.03 18.64 7.09
CA PHE A 82 -1.60 18.29 5.74
C PHE A 82 -2.60 18.78 4.68
N LEU A 83 -3.89 18.46 4.83
CA LEU A 83 -4.93 18.83 3.87
C LEU A 83 -5.07 20.35 3.66
N PRO A 84 -5.07 21.21 4.69
CA PRO A 84 -5.12 22.67 4.51
C PRO A 84 -3.93 23.25 3.76
N ILE A 85 -2.74 22.64 3.90
CA ILE A 85 -1.51 23.12 3.26
C ILE A 85 -1.41 22.55 1.83
N ALA A 86 -1.54 21.24 1.68
CA ALA A 86 -1.37 20.54 0.42
C ALA A 86 -2.58 20.67 -0.51
N GLY A 87 -3.80 20.78 0.02
CA GLY A 87 -5.05 20.84 -0.75
C GLY A 87 -5.09 22.00 -1.75
N PRO A 88 -4.86 23.26 -1.33
CA PRO A 88 -4.84 24.40 -2.24
C PRO A 88 -3.74 24.31 -3.31
N LEU A 89 -2.60 23.70 -2.99
CA LEU A 89 -1.49 23.49 -3.93
C LEU A 89 -1.82 22.39 -4.94
N ALA A 90 -2.42 21.29 -4.47
CA ALA A 90 -2.84 20.16 -5.32
C ALA A 90 -3.97 20.54 -6.28
N LEU A 91 -4.87 21.45 -5.87
CA LEU A 91 -6.01 21.90 -6.68
C LEU A 91 -5.67 23.03 -7.66
N ARG A 92 -4.48 23.64 -7.57
CA ARG A 92 -4.02 24.67 -8.52
C ARG A 92 -3.59 24.03 -9.84
N LYS A 93 -3.98 24.64 -10.96
CA LYS A 93 -3.41 24.31 -12.29
C LYS A 93 -1.95 24.81 -12.29
N PRO A 94 -0.96 24.00 -12.72
CA PRO A 94 -1.04 22.78 -13.54
C PRO A 94 -1.09 21.46 -12.77
N LEU A 95 -0.82 21.45 -11.46
CA LEU A 95 -0.66 20.24 -10.65
C LEU A 95 -1.95 19.41 -10.58
N GLY A 96 -3.10 20.07 -10.45
CA GLY A 96 -4.41 19.41 -10.39
C GLY A 96 -4.73 18.57 -11.63
N ASN A 97 -4.29 18.98 -12.82
CA ASN A 97 -4.53 18.24 -14.06
C ASN A 97 -3.78 16.90 -14.12
N ALA A 98 -2.66 16.78 -13.41
CA ALA A 98 -1.89 15.54 -13.32
C ALA A 98 -2.34 14.67 -12.13
N ILE A 99 -2.70 15.29 -11.00
CA ILE A 99 -3.07 14.58 -9.76
C ILE A 99 -4.48 13.98 -9.85
N MET A 100 -5.46 14.71 -10.37
CA MET A 100 -6.86 14.24 -10.43
C MET A 100 -7.04 12.92 -11.19
N PRO A 101 -6.49 12.76 -12.41
CA PRO A 101 -6.63 11.50 -13.15
C PRO A 101 -5.95 10.33 -12.44
N ALA A 102 -4.77 10.56 -11.84
CA ALA A 102 -4.05 9.55 -11.08
C ALA A 102 -4.86 9.13 -9.83
N ALA A 103 -5.44 10.10 -9.10
CA ALA A 103 -6.30 9.83 -7.96
C ALA A 103 -7.58 9.08 -8.37
N ALA A 104 -8.19 9.42 -9.49
CA ALA A 104 -9.37 8.73 -10.01
C ALA A 104 -9.08 7.29 -10.43
N ARG A 105 -7.93 7.04 -11.09
CA ARG A 105 -7.48 5.68 -11.44
C ARG A 105 -7.17 4.85 -10.21
N LEU A 106 -6.53 5.47 -9.23
CA LEU A 106 -6.22 4.84 -7.94
C LEU A 106 -7.49 4.47 -7.17
N MET A 107 -8.51 5.34 -7.18
CA MET A 107 -9.83 5.06 -6.59
C MET A 107 -10.60 3.98 -7.35
N GLY A 108 -10.41 3.90 -8.68
CA GLY A 108 -11.09 2.94 -9.55
C GLY A 108 -10.35 1.61 -9.77
N ASN A 109 -9.30 1.31 -9.00
CA ASN A 109 -8.44 0.13 -9.18
C ASN A 109 -7.82 -0.02 -10.59
N LEU A 110 -7.73 1.08 -11.36
CA LEU A 110 -7.16 1.14 -12.71
C LEU A 110 -5.68 1.56 -12.67
N VAL A 111 -4.94 1.08 -11.66
CA VAL A 111 -3.52 1.41 -11.53
C VAL A 111 -2.72 0.49 -12.46
N SER A 112 -2.23 1.08 -13.56
CA SER A 112 -1.25 0.46 -14.44
C SER A 112 0.13 0.43 -13.77
N ASP A 113 0.96 -0.59 -14.06
CA ASP A 113 2.35 -0.68 -13.60
C ASP A 113 3.18 0.59 -13.91
N SER A 114 2.85 1.29 -15.00
CA SER A 114 3.49 2.56 -15.39
C SER A 114 3.26 3.70 -14.39
N ASP A 115 2.04 3.80 -13.84
CA ASP A 115 1.68 4.78 -12.82
C ASP A 115 2.36 4.45 -11.48
N ARG A 116 2.53 3.14 -11.20
CA ARG A 116 3.24 2.64 -10.01
C ARG A 116 4.71 3.06 -10.00
N ASP A 117 5.40 2.97 -11.14
CA ASP A 117 6.80 3.39 -11.25
C ASP A 117 6.95 4.92 -11.15
N LEU A 118 6.06 5.69 -11.77
CA LEU A 118 6.06 7.15 -11.65
C LEU A 118 5.82 7.60 -10.21
N VAL A 119 4.82 7.03 -9.54
CA VAL A 119 4.53 7.31 -8.13
C VAL A 119 5.69 6.86 -7.24
N ALA A 120 6.26 5.67 -7.48
CA ALA A 120 7.42 5.18 -6.73
C ALA A 120 8.66 6.07 -6.92
N ARG A 121 8.88 6.61 -8.13
CA ARG A 121 9.98 7.54 -8.43
C ARG A 121 9.75 8.91 -7.78
N LEU A 122 8.55 9.48 -7.90
CA LEU A 122 8.16 10.72 -7.23
C LEU A 122 8.35 10.62 -5.71
N TRP A 123 7.97 9.48 -5.12
CA TRP A 123 8.11 9.24 -3.69
C TRP A 123 9.55 8.93 -3.26
N ARG A 124 10.35 8.23 -4.06
CA ARG A 124 11.80 8.10 -3.80
C ARG A 124 12.46 9.48 -3.81
N CYS A 125 12.12 10.34 -4.75
CA CYS A 125 12.59 11.73 -4.77
C CYS A 125 12.12 12.52 -3.54
N ALA A 126 10.85 12.37 -3.14
CA ALA A 126 10.32 13.01 -1.93
C ALA A 126 10.99 12.49 -0.65
N GLY A 127 11.24 11.17 -0.54
CA GLY A 127 11.93 10.54 0.59
C GLY A 127 13.41 10.92 0.69
N VAL A 128 14.10 11.10 -0.44
CA VAL A 128 15.45 11.68 -0.49
C VAL A 128 15.43 13.15 -0.05
N GLY A 129 14.41 13.92 -0.45
CA GLY A 129 14.22 15.30 0.01
C GLY A 129 13.97 15.40 1.52
N VAL A 130 13.08 14.56 2.07
CA VAL A 130 12.72 14.54 3.49
C VAL A 130 13.86 14.02 4.37
N SER A 131 14.60 12.98 3.94
CA SER A 131 15.76 12.48 4.69
C SER A 131 16.93 13.48 4.68
N ARG A 132 17.07 14.27 3.62
CA ARG A 132 18.05 15.36 3.54
C ARG A 132 17.67 16.54 4.44
N TRP A 133 16.37 16.76 4.67
CA TRP A 133 15.88 17.82 5.56
C TRP A 133 15.83 17.41 7.05
N ARG A 134 15.65 16.12 7.34
CA ARG A 134 15.66 15.55 8.70
C ARG A 134 17.05 15.24 9.27
N ARG A 135 18.15 15.51 8.56
CA ARG A 135 19.51 15.27 9.08
C ARG A 135 19.84 16.10 10.33
N ASP A 136 19.16 17.22 10.54
CA ASP A 136 19.50 18.18 11.61
C ASP A 136 18.44 18.26 12.73
N SER A 137 17.53 17.28 12.85
CA SER A 137 16.56 17.26 13.94
C SER A 137 16.92 16.19 14.98
N PRO A 138 17.19 16.56 16.26
CA PRO A 138 17.48 15.59 17.30
C PRO A 138 16.26 14.69 17.56
N LEU A 139 16.51 13.39 17.69
CA LEU A 139 15.49 12.33 17.87
C LEU A 139 14.84 12.31 19.26
N TRP A 140 15.03 13.36 20.06
CA TRP A 140 14.48 13.48 21.42
C TRP A 140 14.29 14.94 21.79
N SER A 141 13.02 15.31 22.00
CA SER A 141 12.54 16.38 22.88
C SER A 141 11.13 16.02 23.30
#